data_AF-A0A923UMJ4-F1
#
_entry.id   AF-A0A923UMJ4-F1
#
_cell.length_a   1.000
_cell.length_b   1.000
_cell.length_c   1.000
_cell.angle_alpha   90.00
_cell.angle_beta   90.00
_cell.angle_gamma   90.00
#
_symmetry.space_group_name_H-M   'P 1'
#
loop_
_entity.id
_entity.type
_entity.pdbx_description
1 polymer ?
#
loop_
_entity_poly.entity_id
_entity_poly.type
_entity_poly.pdbx_seq_one_letter_code
_entity_poly.pdbx_strand_id
1 'polypeptide(L)'
;MCENNSFGIGAFAYYRRIVEEIIDELLNSISELVEPQDKEKYKTALIEIKNTRVTQNKINLVKDLLPTSLRPDGNNPLCILHNALSEGIHSQTDELCLEKAIKIRNILYFLIGNIDSLKNSRNSFTNSMRALLDKKNKII
;
A
#
# COMPACT_ATOMS: atom_id res chain seq x y z
N MET A 1 0.56 -33.60 -25.52
CA MET A 1 1.03 -33.07 -24.22
C MET A 1 1.88 -31.84 -24.50
N CYS A 2 1.26 -30.66 -24.47
CA CYS A 2 1.92 -29.35 -24.63
C CYS A 2 1.36 -28.38 -23.60
N GLU A 3 1.23 -28.83 -22.36
CA GLU A 3 0.67 -28.08 -21.24
C GLU A 3 1.74 -27.99 -20.14
N ASN A 4 2.93 -27.52 -20.49
CA ASN A 4 3.97 -27.22 -19.51
C ASN A 4 3.56 -25.96 -18.72
N ASN A 5 2.69 -26.16 -17.72
CA ASN A 5 2.59 -25.42 -16.46
C ASN A 5 2.89 -23.90 -16.49
N SER A 6 2.20 -23.14 -17.35
CA SER A 6 2.23 -21.66 -17.37
C SER A 6 1.49 -21.05 -16.18
N PHE A 7 2.04 -21.21 -14.97
CA PHE A 7 1.47 -20.66 -13.74
C PHE A 7 1.95 -19.24 -13.44
N GLY A 8 3.07 -18.79 -14.02
CA GLY A 8 3.62 -17.46 -13.78
C GLY A 8 2.75 -16.34 -14.34
N ILE A 9 2.25 -16.48 -15.57
CA ILE A 9 1.29 -15.53 -16.16
C ILE A 9 0.00 -15.47 -15.32
N GLY A 10 -0.51 -16.63 -14.92
CA GLY A 10 -1.68 -16.75 -14.04
C GLY A 10 -1.45 -16.11 -12.67
N ALA A 11 -0.29 -16.34 -12.05
CA ALA A 11 0.09 -15.76 -10.77
C ALA A 11 0.19 -14.23 -10.85
N PHE A 12 0.79 -13.69 -11.92
CA PHE A 12 0.87 -12.25 -12.12
C PHE A 12 -0.53 -11.63 -12.29
N ALA A 13 -1.39 -12.24 -13.11
CA ALA A 13 -2.77 -11.79 -13.29
C ALA A 13 -3.56 -11.85 -11.96
N TYR A 14 -3.35 -12.91 -11.18
CA TYR A 14 -3.96 -13.07 -9.86
C TYR A 14 -3.54 -11.97 -8.89
N TYR A 15 -2.23 -11.68 -8.75
CA TYR A 15 -1.80 -10.60 -7.85
C TYR A 15 -2.20 -9.22 -8.35
N ARG A 16 -2.24 -8.98 -9.66
CA ARG A 16 -2.81 -7.75 -10.21
C ARG A 16 -4.26 -7.58 -9.77
N ARG A 17 -5.05 -8.65 -9.79
CA ARG A 17 -6.43 -8.64 -9.32
C ARG A 17 -6.53 -8.38 -7.82
N ILE A 18 -5.67 -8.99 -7.00
CA ILE A 18 -5.61 -8.70 -5.57
C ILE A 18 -5.33 -7.22 -5.33
N VAL A 19 -4.35 -6.62 -6.01
CA VAL A 19 -4.07 -5.19 -5.86
C VAL A 19 -5.31 -4.37 -6.18
N GLU A 20 -6.00 -4.66 -7.29
CA GLU A 20 -7.24 -3.97 -7.66
C GLU A 20 -8.33 -4.04 -6.58
N GLU A 21 -8.43 -5.18 -5.88
CA GLU A 21 -9.44 -5.39 -4.84
C GLU A 21 -9.11 -4.65 -3.54
N ILE A 22 -7.83 -4.59 -3.15
CA ILE A 22 -7.42 -4.02 -1.85
C ILE A 22 -6.98 -2.57 -1.93
N ILE A 23 -6.71 -2.01 -3.12
CA ILE A 23 -6.04 -0.70 -3.24
C ILE A 23 -6.82 0.41 -2.55
N ASP A 24 -8.16 0.41 -2.61
CA ASP A 24 -8.96 1.47 -2.00
C ASP A 24 -8.84 1.44 -0.47
N GLU A 25 -8.92 0.26 0.14
CA GLU A 25 -8.75 0.10 1.59
C GLU A 25 -7.33 0.45 2.04
N LEU A 26 -6.33 0.03 1.25
CA LEU A 26 -4.93 0.33 1.50
C LEU A 26 -4.68 1.84 1.51
N LEU A 27 -5.14 2.55 0.48
CA LEU A 27 -4.95 4.00 0.35
C LEU A 27 -5.71 4.78 1.44
N ASN A 28 -6.90 4.30 1.83
CA ASN A 28 -7.62 4.88 2.96
C ASN A 28 -6.85 4.69 4.28
N SER A 29 -6.28 3.51 4.53
CA SER A 29 -5.52 3.23 5.75
C SER A 29 -4.25 4.06 5.84
N ILE A 30 -3.59 4.35 4.72
CA ILE A 30 -2.43 5.24 4.66
C ILE A 30 -2.79 6.67 5.12
N SER A 31 -4.02 7.14 4.90
CA SER A 31 -4.43 8.52 5.24
C SER A 31 -4.27 8.86 6.73
N GLU A 32 -4.33 7.85 7.61
CA GLU A 32 -4.13 8.01 9.05
C GLU A 32 -2.65 8.22 9.42
N LEU A 33 -1.74 7.79 8.54
CA LEU A 33 -0.30 7.81 8.72
C LEU A 33 0.38 9.00 8.01
N VAL A 34 -0.34 9.71 7.15
CA VAL A 34 0.16 10.89 6.43
C VAL A 34 0.48 12.03 7.42
N GLU A 35 1.58 12.70 7.16
CA GLU A 35 2.05 13.83 7.96
C GLU A 35 1.06 15.01 7.93
N PRO A 36 0.94 15.80 9.02
CA PRO A 36 -0.06 16.87 9.12
C PRO A 36 -0.04 17.86 7.94
N GLN A 37 1.14 18.21 7.43
CA GLN A 37 1.31 19.15 6.32
C GLN A 37 0.77 18.63 4.98
N ASP A 38 0.77 17.31 4.77
CA ASP A 38 0.33 16.67 3.52
C ASP A 38 -1.09 16.11 3.62
N LYS A 39 -1.69 16.14 4.82
CA LYS A 39 -2.95 15.46 5.13
C LYS A 39 -4.14 15.97 4.29
N GLU A 40 -4.28 17.28 4.13
CA GLU A 40 -5.35 17.84 3.30
C GLU A 40 -5.14 17.51 1.82
N LYS A 41 -3.90 17.61 1.33
CA LYS A 41 -3.55 17.22 -0.05
C LYS A 41 -3.85 15.74 -0.31
N TYR A 42 -3.54 14.87 0.65
CA TYR A 42 -3.84 13.44 0.55
C TYR A 42 -5.34 13.16 0.56
N LYS A 43 -6.12 13.86 1.40
CA LYS A 43 -7.59 13.74 1.39
C LYS A 43 -8.19 14.15 0.06
N THR A 44 -7.72 15.25 -0.54
CA THR A 44 -8.16 15.67 -1.87
C THR A 44 -7.84 14.59 -2.91
N ALA A 45 -6.63 14.03 -2.89
CA ALA A 45 -6.26 12.93 -3.78
C ALA A 45 -7.16 11.69 -3.56
N LEU A 46 -7.50 11.34 -2.31
CA LEU A 46 -8.43 10.25 -1.98
C LEU A 46 -9.87 10.47 -2.49
N ILE A 47 -10.31 11.72 -2.63
CA ILE A 47 -11.59 12.02 -3.26
C ILE A 47 -11.46 11.81 -4.77
N GLU A 48 -10.36 12.26 -5.36
CA GLU A 48 -10.10 12.15 -6.79
C GLU A 48 -9.94 10.69 -7.26
N ILE A 49 -9.30 9.81 -6.47
CA ILE A 49 -9.15 8.39 -6.85
C ILE A 49 -10.50 7.68 -7.04
N LYS A 50 -11.58 8.17 -6.41
CA LYS A 50 -12.94 7.60 -6.56
C LYS A 50 -13.50 7.81 -7.97
N ASN A 51 -12.96 8.76 -8.72
CA ASN A 51 -13.37 9.04 -10.09
C ASN A 51 -12.74 8.10 -11.12
N THR A 52 -11.83 7.21 -10.70
CA THR A 52 -11.18 6.23 -11.57
C THR A 52 -11.31 4.81 -11.03
N ARG A 53 -11.57 3.87 -11.93
CA ARG A 53 -11.54 2.43 -11.62
C ARG A 53 -10.17 1.80 -11.87
N VAL A 54 -9.26 2.54 -12.51
CA VAL A 54 -7.94 2.04 -12.89
C VAL A 54 -6.98 2.20 -11.71
N THR A 55 -6.59 1.09 -11.09
CA THR A 55 -5.63 1.02 -9.97
C THR A 55 -4.37 1.84 -10.22
N GLN A 56 -3.86 1.77 -11.43
CA GLN A 56 -2.70 2.54 -11.87
C GLN A 56 -2.85 4.04 -11.60
N ASN A 57 -3.99 4.59 -12.02
CA ASN A 57 -4.29 6.01 -11.87
C ASN A 57 -4.49 6.36 -10.40
N LYS A 58 -5.14 5.48 -9.62
CA LYS A 58 -5.30 5.65 -8.17
C LYS A 58 -3.94 5.80 -7.49
N ILE A 59 -3.03 4.88 -7.78
CA ILE A 59 -1.67 4.90 -7.22
C ILE A 59 -0.92 6.17 -7.68
N ASN A 60 -1.05 6.54 -8.95
CA ASN A 60 -0.36 7.72 -9.50
C ASN A 60 -0.74 9.02 -8.79
N LEU A 61 -2.01 9.17 -8.38
CA LEU A 61 -2.52 10.37 -7.68
C LEU A 61 -1.96 10.54 -6.26
N VAL A 62 -1.55 9.44 -5.61
CA VAL A 62 -1.18 9.44 -4.18
C VAL A 62 0.28 9.07 -3.92
N LYS A 63 1.00 8.49 -4.90
CA LYS A 63 2.36 7.95 -4.69
C LYS A 63 3.30 8.99 -4.08
N ASP A 64 3.24 10.24 -4.50
CA ASP A 64 4.17 11.28 -4.03
C ASP A 64 3.88 11.75 -2.60
N LEU A 65 2.70 11.41 -2.08
CA LEU A 65 2.21 11.76 -0.75
C LEU A 65 2.35 10.62 0.27
N LEU A 66 2.97 9.51 -0.12
CA LEU A 66 3.21 8.39 0.79
C LEU A 66 4.11 8.85 1.96
N PRO A 67 3.74 8.64 3.24
CA PRO A 67 4.55 9.07 4.37
C PRO A 67 5.91 8.37 4.39
N THR A 68 6.92 9.05 4.95
CA THR A 68 8.30 8.53 5.04
C THR A 68 8.40 7.25 5.87
N SER A 69 7.51 7.07 6.84
CA SER A 69 7.37 5.84 7.63
C SER A 69 7.03 4.59 6.80
N LEU A 70 6.51 4.77 5.57
CA LEU A 70 6.22 3.68 4.62
C LEU A 70 7.20 3.65 3.44
N ARG A 71 8.33 4.37 3.52
CA ARG A 71 9.38 4.42 2.49
C ARG A 71 10.67 3.76 2.97
N PRO A 72 10.76 2.42 2.96
CA PRO A 72 11.98 1.72 3.37
C PRO A 72 13.16 2.13 2.48
N ASP A 73 14.28 2.49 3.10
CA ASP A 73 15.48 2.99 2.41
C ASP A 73 15.21 4.18 1.47
N GLY A 74 14.19 4.99 1.77
CA GLY A 74 13.76 6.12 0.94
C GLY A 74 12.99 5.72 -0.34
N ASN A 75 12.82 4.43 -0.60
CA ASN A 75 12.10 3.93 -1.77
C ASN A 75 10.59 4.01 -1.57
N ASN A 76 9.86 4.32 -2.64
CA ASN A 76 8.39 4.42 -2.62
C ASN A 76 7.76 3.12 -3.13
N PRO A 77 7.19 2.26 -2.26
CA PRO A 77 6.64 0.98 -2.68
C PRO A 77 5.41 1.12 -3.58
N LEU A 78 4.62 2.20 -3.44
CA LEU A 78 3.50 2.48 -4.33
C LEU A 78 3.98 2.80 -5.74
N CYS A 79 5.07 3.56 -5.89
CA CYS A 79 5.66 3.83 -7.21
C CYS A 79 6.19 2.54 -7.86
N ILE A 80 6.79 1.64 -7.08
CA ILE A 80 7.27 0.35 -7.58
C ILE A 80 6.10 -0.54 -8.03
N LEU A 81 5.02 -0.62 -7.23
CA LEU A 81 3.79 -1.32 -7.62
C LEU A 81 3.17 -0.73 -8.88
N HIS A 82 3.09 0.60 -8.96
CA HIS A 82 2.64 1.32 -10.15
C HIS A 82 3.42 0.81 -11.37
N ASN A 83 4.74 0.90 -11.36
CA ASN A 83 5.53 0.50 -12.52
C ASN A 83 5.35 -0.98 -12.87
N ALA A 84 5.34 -1.87 -11.87
CA ALA A 84 5.15 -3.30 -12.08
C ALA A 84 3.79 -3.66 -12.71
N LEU A 85 2.72 -2.93 -12.36
CA LEU A 85 1.36 -3.19 -12.85
C LEU A 85 1.08 -2.54 -14.22
N SER A 86 1.82 -1.48 -14.55
CA SER A 86 1.78 -0.81 -15.85
C SER A 86 2.43 -1.62 -16.96
N GLU A 87 3.42 -2.46 -16.63
CA GLU A 87 4.11 -3.28 -17.62
C GLU A 87 3.20 -4.40 -18.15
N GLY A 88 3.03 -4.44 -19.47
CA GLY A 88 2.25 -5.50 -20.13
C GLY A 88 2.93 -6.87 -20.04
N ILE A 89 2.11 -7.93 -20.01
CA ILE A 89 2.58 -9.33 -20.00
C ILE A 89 2.87 -9.87 -21.40
N HIS A 90 2.53 -9.12 -22.46
CA HIS A 90 2.44 -9.62 -23.85
C HIS A 90 3.76 -10.05 -24.49
N SER A 91 4.90 -9.89 -23.81
CA SER A 91 6.23 -10.32 -24.31
C SER A 91 7.13 -10.88 -23.21
N GLN A 92 6.55 -11.26 -22.06
CA GLN A 92 7.31 -11.77 -20.92
C GLN A 92 7.23 -13.29 -20.86
N THR A 93 8.32 -13.92 -20.41
CA THR A 93 8.33 -15.36 -20.13
C THR A 93 7.48 -15.69 -18.90
N ASP A 94 7.08 -16.95 -18.76
CA ASP A 94 6.31 -17.39 -17.59
C ASP A 94 7.13 -17.20 -16.29
N GLU A 95 8.43 -17.48 -16.33
CA GLU A 95 9.35 -17.32 -15.21
C GLU A 95 9.43 -15.86 -14.75
N LEU A 96 9.50 -14.91 -15.69
CA LEU A 96 9.54 -13.49 -15.37
C LEU A 96 8.21 -13.01 -14.76
N CYS A 97 7.09 -13.51 -15.28
CA CYS A 97 5.77 -13.23 -14.70
C CYS A 97 5.66 -13.76 -13.27
N LEU A 98 6.17 -14.97 -13.00
CA LEU A 98 6.20 -15.56 -11.66
C LEU A 98 7.08 -14.74 -10.71
N GLU A 99 8.26 -14.32 -11.16
CA GLU A 99 9.17 -13.48 -10.36
C GLU A 99 8.50 -12.14 -9.99
N LYS A 100 7.84 -11.50 -10.96
CA LYS A 100 7.08 -10.26 -10.71
C LYS A 100 5.93 -10.47 -9.74
N ALA A 101 5.18 -11.55 -9.89
CA ALA A 101 4.10 -11.92 -8.99
C ALA A 101 4.59 -12.03 -7.53
N ILE A 102 5.72 -12.71 -7.31
CA ILE A 102 6.35 -12.85 -5.99
C ILE A 102 6.78 -11.48 -5.43
N LYS A 103 7.39 -10.63 -6.26
CA LYS A 103 7.82 -9.28 -5.85
C LYS A 103 6.63 -8.39 -5.47
N ILE A 104 5.57 -8.38 -6.28
CA ILE A 104 4.32 -7.64 -6.01
C ILE A 104 3.74 -8.09 -4.66
N ARG A 105 3.62 -9.40 -4.46
CA ARG A 105 3.14 -9.98 -3.20
C ARG A 105 3.96 -9.48 -2.00
N ASN A 106 5.28 -9.54 -2.08
CA ASN A 106 6.15 -9.13 -0.96
C ASN A 106 5.97 -7.65 -0.62
N ILE A 107 5.82 -6.79 -1.64
CA ILE A 107 5.55 -5.35 -1.44
C ILE A 107 4.19 -5.14 -0.76
N LEU A 108 3.15 -5.87 -1.19
CA LEU A 108 1.83 -5.79 -0.54
C LEU A 108 1.89 -6.22 0.93
N TYR A 109 2.53 -7.35 1.23
CA TYR A 109 2.72 -7.80 2.60
C TYR A 109 3.45 -6.78 3.45
N PHE A 110 4.52 -6.18 2.92
CA PHE A 110 5.24 -5.12 3.60
C PHE A 110 4.31 -3.94 3.91
N LEU A 111 3.57 -3.41 2.92
CA LEU A 111 2.72 -2.26 3.12
C LEU A 111 1.62 -2.52 4.15
N ILE A 112 0.87 -3.62 4.00
CA ILE A 112 -0.22 -3.98 4.92
C ILE A 112 0.32 -4.16 6.34
N GLY A 113 1.37 -4.99 6.50
CA GLY A 113 1.95 -5.26 7.81
C GLY A 113 2.52 -4.03 8.50
N ASN A 114 3.16 -3.11 7.75
CA ASN A 114 3.67 -1.87 8.33
C ASN A 114 2.55 -0.90 8.71
N ILE A 115 1.51 -0.78 7.88
CA ILE A 115 0.35 0.06 8.20
C ILE A 115 -0.31 -0.43 9.50
N ASP A 116 -0.58 -1.73 9.61
CA ASP A 116 -1.17 -2.32 10.80
C ASP A 116 -0.30 -2.13 12.04
N SER A 117 1.00 -2.41 11.91
CA SER A 117 1.96 -2.25 13.00
C SER A 117 2.05 -0.80 13.49
N LEU A 118 2.13 0.16 12.57
CA LEU A 118 2.20 1.59 12.89
C LEU A 118 0.91 2.09 13.55
N LYS A 119 -0.26 1.68 13.03
CA LYS A 119 -1.56 2.03 13.61
C LYS A 119 -1.70 1.47 15.02
N ASN A 120 -1.40 0.20 15.22
CA ASN A 120 -1.48 -0.46 16.52
C ASN A 120 -0.51 0.16 17.54
N SER A 121 0.73 0.40 17.12
CA SER A 121 1.75 1.03 17.98
C SER A 121 1.35 2.44 18.39
N ARG A 122 0.87 3.26 17.45
CA ARG A 122 0.39 4.62 17.73
C ARG A 122 -0.80 4.64 18.68
N ASN A 123 -1.77 3.75 18.47
CA ASN A 123 -2.96 3.65 19.31
C ASN A 123 -2.60 3.20 20.74
N SER A 124 -1.80 2.15 20.87
CA SER A 124 -1.33 1.64 22.16
C SER A 124 -0.57 2.73 22.94
N PHE A 125 0.40 3.38 22.29
CA PHE A 125 1.18 4.46 22.90
C PHE A 125 0.31 5.63 23.35
N THR A 126 -0.63 6.08 22.50
CA THR A 126 -1.53 7.20 22.83
C THR A 126 -2.43 6.86 24.02
N ASN A 127 -2.93 5.62 24.08
CA ASN A 127 -3.76 5.15 25.19
C ASN A 127 -2.97 5.11 26.51
N SER A 128 -1.75 4.58 26.50
CA SER A 128 -0.88 4.58 27.68
C SER A 128 -0.56 6.00 28.15
N MET A 129 -0.27 6.92 27.23
CA MET A 129 0.01 8.32 27.55
C MET A 129 -1.21 9.02 28.17
N ARG A 130 -2.41 8.85 27.59
CA ARG A 130 -3.66 9.40 28.14
C ARG A 130 -3.93 8.89 29.55
N ALA A 131 -3.76 7.59 29.79
CA ALA A 131 -3.97 6.99 31.11
C ALA A 131 -3.06 7.60 32.19
N LEU A 132 -1.84 8.02 31.84
CA LEU A 132 -0.93 8.71 32.77
C LEU A 132 -1.33 10.16 33.02
N LEU A 133 -1.77 10.89 31.97
CA LEU A 133 -2.24 12.26 32.10
C LEU A 133 -3.51 12.35 32.96
N ASP A 134 -4.45 11.43 32.77
CA ASP A 134 -5.70 11.39 33.54
C ASP A 134 -5.47 11.06 35.02
N LYS A 135 -4.48 10.20 35.32
CA LYS A 135 -4.06 9.94 36.71
C LYS A 135 -3.44 11.18 37.34
N LYS A 136 -2.60 11.91 36.61
CA LYS A 136 -1.99 13.16 37.11
C LYS A 136 -3.05 14.21 37.44
N ASN A 137 -4.08 14.37 36.60
CA ASN A 137 -5.16 15.35 36.81
C ASN A 137 -6.15 14.98 37.93
N LYS A 138 -6.13 13.73 38.42
CA LYS A 138 -6.94 13.30 39.58
C LYS A 138 -6.21 13.43 40.92
N ILE A 139 -4.91 13.65 40.90
CA ILE A 139 -4.04 13.73 42.09
C ILE A 139 -3.72 15.20 42.43
N ILE A 140 -4.03 16.14 41.54
CA ILE A 140 -3.95 17.59 41.73
C ILE A 140 -5.37 18.11 41.97
#